data_AF-A0A9D7FM98-F1
#
_entry.id   AF-A0A9D7FM98-F1
#
_cell.length_a   1.000
_cell.length_b   1.000
_cell.length_c   1.000
_cell.angle_alpha   90.00
_cell.angle_beta   90.00
_cell.angle_gamma   90.00
#
_symmetry.space_group_name_H-M   'P 1'
#
loop_
_entity.id
_entity.type
_entity.pdbx_description
1 polymer ?
#
loop_
_entity_poly.entity_id
_entity_poly.type
_entity_poly.pdbx_seq_one_letter_code
_entity_poly.pdbx_strand_id
1 'polypeptide(L)' 'MLTSTLTKGIVSGIRDFDGIHMIQTDVKINSGNSGGPLINEKGEVVGMSTMKIKAKGVEGIGFCIPSNDIIKKLNIVYK' A
#
# COMPACT_ATOMS: atom_id res chain seq x y z
N MET A 1 22.48 7.84 6.62
CA MET A 1 21.13 7.69 6.04
C MET A 1 20.97 6.22 5.68
N LEU A 2 19.96 5.53 6.22
CA LEU A 2 19.69 4.15 5.79
C LEU A 2 18.67 4.19 4.67
N THR A 3 19.16 3.75 3.53
CA THR A 3 18.52 3.49 2.24
C THR A 3 17.19 2.73 2.37
N SER A 4 16.25 3.08 1.51
CA SER A 4 14.91 2.49 1.35
C SER A 4 14.82 1.01 1.71
N THR A 5 13.97 0.66 2.68
CA THR A 5 13.73 -0.73 3.07
C THR A 5 12.71 -1.37 2.13
N LEU A 6 13.07 -2.48 1.48
CA LEU A 6 12.13 -3.31 0.72
C LEU A 6 11.53 -4.39 1.64
N THR A 7 10.23 -4.60 1.55
CA THR A 7 9.54 -5.67 2.27
C THR A 7 8.64 -6.42 1.30
N LYS A 8 8.63 -7.75 1.40
CA LYS A 8 7.79 -8.63 0.59
C LYS A 8 6.67 -9.22 1.43
N GLY A 9 5.59 -9.57 0.78
CA GLY A 9 4.38 -10.15 1.36
C GLY A 9 3.38 -10.47 0.26
N ILE A 10 2.19 -10.90 0.66
CA ILE A 10 1.08 -11.26 -0.22
C ILE A 10 -0.05 -10.23 -0.10
N VAL A 11 -0.83 -10.11 -1.18
CA VAL A 11 -2.12 -9.42 -1.13
C VAL A 11 -3.15 -10.42 -0.62
N SER A 12 -3.79 -10.10 0.51
CA SER A 12 -4.81 -10.95 1.14
C SER A 12 -6.24 -10.57 0.75
N GLY A 13 -6.42 -9.47 0.00
CA GLY A 13 -7.68 -9.08 -0.62
C GLY A 13 -7.83 -7.57 -0.76
N ILE A 14 -8.98 -7.17 -1.28
CA ILE A 14 -9.42 -5.76 -1.31
C ILE A 14 -10.45 -5.55 -0.21
N ARG A 15 -10.39 -4.41 0.47
CA ARG A 15 -11.34 -3.99 1.51
C ARG A 15 -11.96 -2.66 1.13
N ASP A 16 -13.24 -2.50 1.39
CA ASP A 16 -13.94 -1.23 1.26
C ASP A 16 -14.09 -0.62 2.66
N PHE A 17 -13.69 0.64 2.80
CA PHE A 17 -13.89 1.46 3.98
C PHE A 17 -14.65 2.71 3.55
N ASP A 18 -15.98 2.68 3.70
CA ASP A 18 -16.86 3.79 3.35
C ASP A 18 -16.67 4.30 1.91
N GLY A 19 -16.56 3.37 0.95
CA GLY A 19 -16.34 3.66 -0.47
C GLY A 19 -14.87 3.91 -0.85
N ILE A 20 -13.94 3.73 0.10
CA ILE A 20 -12.50 3.76 -0.15
C ILE A 20 -11.99 2.32 -0.27
N HIS A 21 -11.60 1.92 -1.47
CA HIS A 21 -10.96 0.64 -1.71
C HIS A 21 -9.51 0.64 -1.24
N MET A 22 -9.12 -0.36 -0.46
CA MET A 22 -7.78 -0.53 0.06
C MET A 22 -7.28 -1.95 -0.23
N ILE A 23 -6.01 -2.05 -0.62
CA ILE A 23 -5.33 -3.34 -0.77
C ILE A 23 -4.88 -3.81 0.62
N GLN A 24 -5.39 -4.95 1.07
CA GLN A 24 -4.95 -5.59 2.31
C GLN A 24 -3.74 -6.49 2.03
N THR A 25 -2.69 -6.38 2.84
CA THR A 25 -1.45 -7.16 2.69
C THR A 25 -0.82 -7.48 4.04
N ASP A 26 0.02 -8.51 4.09
CA ASP A 26 0.88 -8.82 5.24
C ASP A 26 2.28 -8.18 5.14
N VAL A 27 2.54 -7.38 4.08
CA VAL A 27 3.73 -6.54 3.98
C VAL A 27 3.83 -5.67 5.23
N LYS A 28 4.97 -5.77 5.94
CA LYS A 28 5.21 -4.97 7.14
C LYS A 28 5.36 -3.50 6.77
N ILE A 29 4.36 -2.68 7.09
CA ILE A 29 4.38 -1.24 6.89
C ILE A 29 4.88 -0.55 8.16
N ASN A 30 6.00 0.17 8.06
CA ASN A 30 6.64 0.91 9.15
C ASN A 30 7.15 2.28 8.65
N SER A 31 7.52 3.15 9.58
CA SER A 31 8.20 4.40 9.25
C SER A 31 9.44 4.12 8.40
N GLY A 32 9.47 4.66 7.18
CA GLY A 32 10.55 4.47 6.21
C GLY A 32 10.14 3.71 4.94
N ASN A 33 9.07 2.91 4.97
CA ASN A 33 8.47 2.35 3.75
C ASN A 33 7.05 2.84 3.48
N SER A 34 6.38 3.48 4.46
CA SER A 34 5.14 4.24 4.27
C SER A 34 5.33 5.34 3.21
N GLY A 35 4.38 5.45 2.27
CA GLY A 35 4.43 6.34 1.12
C GLY A 35 5.18 5.76 -0.09
N GLY A 36 5.82 4.60 0.07
CA GLY A 36 6.51 3.89 -1.00
C GLY A 36 5.57 3.08 -1.90
N PRO A 37 6.03 2.70 -3.12
CA PRO A 37 5.23 1.89 -4.03
C PRO A 37 5.10 0.45 -3.52
N LEU A 38 3.89 -0.09 -3.63
CA LEU A 38 3.64 -1.53 -3.63
C LEU A 38 3.79 -2.01 -5.07
N ILE A 39 4.73 -2.94 -5.29
CA ILE A 39 5.03 -3.50 -6.62
C ILE A 39 4.67 -4.97 -6.68
N ASN A 40 4.19 -5.42 -7.84
CA ASN A 40 4.01 -6.85 -8.12
C ASN A 40 5.30 -7.49 -8.64
N GLU A 41 5.28 -8.80 -8.89
CA GLU A 41 6.45 -9.56 -9.36
C GLU A 41 6.95 -9.15 -10.75
N LYS A 42 6.13 -8.43 -11.53
CA LYS A 42 6.50 -7.85 -12.83
C LYS A 42 7.17 -6.48 -12.71
N GLY A 43 7.28 -5.93 -11.49
CA GLY A 43 7.79 -4.58 -11.24
C GLY A 43 6.77 -3.47 -11.49
N GLU A 44 5.49 -3.79 -11.66
CA GLU A 44 4.42 -2.81 -11.87
C GLU A 44 3.94 -2.26 -10.52
N VAL A 45 3.68 -0.94 -10.45
CA VAL A 45 3.15 -0.29 -9.25
C VAL A 45 1.64 -0.56 -9.15
N VAL A 46 1.25 -1.36 -8.17
CA VAL A 46 -0.16 -1.74 -7.92
C VAL A 46 -0.81 -0.90 -6.82
N GLY A 47 -0.01 -0.21 -6.01
CA GLY A 47 -0.53 0.70 -4.99
C GLY A 47 0.56 1.47 -4.27
N MET A 48 0.19 2.19 -3.23
CA MET A 48 1.09 2.93 -2.35
C MET A 48 0.84 2.53 -0.90
N SER A 49 1.90 2.16 -0.20
CA SER A 49 1.82 1.88 1.24
C SER A 49 1.38 3.14 1.98
N THR A 50 0.41 3.04 2.87
CA THR A 50 -0.04 4.20 3.64
C THR A 50 0.14 3.96 5.11
N MET A 51 -0.72 3.14 5.71
CA MET A 51 -0.77 2.95 7.14
C MET A 51 -1.17 1.52 7.49
N LYS A 52 -0.68 1.06 8.65
CA LYS A 52 -1.20 -0.11 9.34
C LYS A 52 -2.38 0.30 10.22
N ILE A 53 -3.37 -0.57 10.38
CA ILE A 53 -4.35 -0.41 11.46
C ILE A 53 -3.60 -0.64 12.78
N LYS A 54 -3.61 0.35 13.67
CA LYS A 54 -3.13 0.21 15.06
C LYS A 54 -4.34 -0.05 15.96
N ALA A 55 -4.86 -1.27 15.92
CA ALA A 55 -5.87 -1.74 16.86
C ALA A 55 -5.25 -2.77 17.82
N LYS A 56 -5.69 -2.78 19.08
CA LYS A 56 -5.17 -3.70 20.09
C LYS A 56 -5.45 -5.15 19.66
N GLY A 57 -4.40 -5.95 19.44
CA GLY A 57 -4.51 -7.34 18.96
C GLY A 57 -4.49 -7.52 17.43
N VAL A 58 -4.31 -6.45 16.65
CA VAL A 58 -4.16 -6.53 15.18
C VAL A 58 -2.70 -6.27 14.82
N GLU A 59 -1.99 -7.33 14.42
CA GLU A 59 -0.63 -7.27 13.88
C GLU A 59 -0.57 -7.95 12.51
N GLY A 60 0.40 -7.54 11.68
CA GLY A 60 0.61 -8.16 10.37
C GLY A 60 -0.45 -7.82 9.31
N ILE A 61 -1.28 -6.80 9.53
CA ILE A 61 -2.23 -6.30 8.52
C ILE A 61 -1.83 -4.88 8.11
N GLY A 62 -1.40 -4.74 6.85
CA GLY A 62 -1.10 -3.48 6.19
C GLY A 62 -2.15 -3.13 5.15
N PHE A 63 -2.30 -1.82 4.90
CA PHE A 63 -3.19 -1.29 3.87
C PHE A 63 -2.43 -0.38 2.90
N CYS A 64 -2.71 -0.57 1.62
CA CYS A 64 -2.17 0.25 0.54
C CYS A 64 -3.32 0.88 -0.25
N ILE A 65 -3.15 2.13 -0.70
CA ILE A 65 -4.09 2.76 -1.63
C ILE A 65 -3.83 2.18 -3.03
N PRO A 66 -4.85 1.72 -3.77
CA PRO A 66 -4.69 1.26 -5.15
C PRO A 66 -4.12 2.33 -6.08
N SER A 67 -3.23 1.95 -7.00
CA SER A 67 -2.61 2.89 -7.94
C SER A 67 -3.63 3.61 -8.82
N ASN A 68 -4.69 2.92 -9.23
CA ASN A 68 -5.80 3.51 -10.00
C ASN A 68 -6.48 4.67 -9.26
N ASP A 69 -6.67 4.55 -7.94
CA ASP A 69 -7.32 5.58 -7.15
C ASP A 69 -6.38 6.78 -6.96
N ILE A 70 -5.07 6.54 -6.83
CA ILE A 70 -4.04 7.58 -6.81
C ILE A 70 -4.06 8.38 -8.12
N ILE A 71 -4.03 7.69 -9.26
CA ILE A 71 -4.03 8.33 -10.59
C ILE A 71 -5.29 9.18 -10.77
N LYS A 72 -6.46 8.62 -10.45
CA LYS A 72 -7.75 9.35 -10.53
C LYS A 72 -7.75 10.58 -9.63
N LYS A 73 -7.28 10.44 -8.38
CA LYS A 73 -7.32 11.51 -7.38
C LYS A 73 -6.35 12.65 -7.70
N LEU A 74 -5.17 12.31 -8.21
CA LEU A 74 -4.13 13.28 -8.57
C LEU A 74 -4.34 13.89 -9.96
N ASN A 75 -5.29 13.38 -10.75
CA ASN A 75 -5.56 13.81 -12.11
C ASN A 75 -4.28 13.82 -12.98
N ILE A 76 -3.45 12.77 -12.84
CA ILE A 76 -2.18 12.68 -13.56
C ILE A 76 -2.48 12.36 -15.02
N VAL A 77 -2.04 13.24 -15.91
CA VAL A 77 -2.03 13.02 -17.36
C VAL A 77 -0.57 12.87 -17.78
N TYR A 78 -0.20 11.67 -18.25
CA TYR A 78 1.09 11.47 -18.89
C TYR A 78 1.05 12.15 -20.25
N LYS A 79 1.99 13.07 -20.49
CA LYS A 79 2.22 13.67 -21.80
C LYS A 79 3.15 12.79 -22.62
#